data_AF-A0A0D7AT47-F1
#
_entry.id   AF-A0A0D7AT47-F1
#
_cell.length_a   1.000
_cell.length_b   1.000
_cell.length_c   1.000
_cell.angle_alpha   90.00
_cell.angle_beta   90.00
_cell.angle_gamma   90.00
#
_symmetry.space_group_name_H-M   'P 1'
#
loop_
_entity.id
_entity.type
_entity.pdbx_description
1 polymer ?
#
loop_
_entity_poly.entity_id
_entity_poly.type
_entity_poly.pdbx_seq_one_letter_code
_entity_poly.pdbx_strand_id
1 'polypeptide(L)'
;SRSNTTRSETEITSKARTNAEGPDDPESEDPIEGGPKIAETPPEDVASQDLLSAVKISPDLTDEQRVAIQKVIKENEIAFGLDGRLGQYDDRVVIKLKPDAKPVSLPPFPLSPANRAVMDKQIDSWLALKVIEPSESPWGAPAFITYRNDK
;
A
#
# COMPACT_ATOMS: atom_id res chain seq x y z
N SER A 1 4.93 16.63 -35.16
CA SER A 1 5.15 16.27 -33.75
C SER A 1 4.61 14.86 -33.55
N ARG A 2 5.47 13.85 -33.32
CA ARG A 2 5.02 12.45 -33.18
C ARG A 2 4.68 12.18 -31.72
N SER A 3 3.42 11.87 -31.45
CA SER A 3 2.96 11.39 -30.15
C SER A 3 3.31 9.89 -30.02
N ASN A 4 4.29 9.57 -29.18
CA ASN A 4 4.50 8.19 -28.75
C ASN A 4 3.54 7.90 -27.60
N THR A 5 2.39 7.29 -27.90
CA THR A 5 1.55 6.64 -26.90
C THR A 5 2.20 5.32 -26.52
N THR A 6 2.82 5.27 -25.34
CA THR A 6 3.29 4.01 -24.75
C THR A 6 2.08 3.26 -24.22
N ARG A 7 1.63 2.24 -24.96
CA ARG A 7 0.64 1.28 -24.49
C ARG A 7 1.39 0.16 -23.76
N SER A 8 1.23 0.06 -22.45
CA SER A 8 1.72 -1.09 -21.69
C SER A 8 0.77 -2.26 -21.92
N GLU A 9 1.23 -3.29 -22.63
CA GLU A 9 0.56 -4.58 -22.70
C GLU A 9 1.13 -5.48 -21.60
N THR A 10 0.30 -5.84 -20.63
CA THR A 10 0.67 -6.83 -19.61
C THR A 10 0.36 -8.21 -20.16
N GLU A 11 1.40 -8.98 -20.52
CA GLU A 11 1.23 -10.40 -20.79
C GLU A 11 0.78 -11.08 -19.49
N ILE A 12 -0.45 -11.59 -19.51
CA ILE A 12 -1.03 -12.33 -18.39
C ILE A 12 -0.23 -13.62 -18.26
N THR A 13 0.66 -13.67 -17.26
CA THR A 13 1.43 -14.85 -16.92
C THR A 13 0.50 -16.05 -16.73
N SER A 14 0.97 -17.25 -17.09
CA SER A 14 0.19 -18.49 -17.05
C SER A 14 -0.55 -18.71 -15.72
N LYS A 15 0.05 -18.33 -14.59
CA LYS A 15 -0.57 -18.42 -13.26
C LYS A 15 -1.80 -17.52 -13.09
N ALA A 16 -1.78 -16.31 -13.64
CA ALA A 16 -2.91 -15.39 -13.55
C ALA A 16 -4.10 -15.84 -14.42
N ARG A 17 -3.85 -16.55 -15.53
CA ARG A 17 -4.92 -17.20 -16.32
C ARG A 17 -5.52 -18.40 -15.58
N THR A 18 -4.70 -19.25 -14.96
CA THR A 18 -5.18 -20.41 -14.20
C THR A 18 -6.06 -19.99 -13.02
N ASN A 19 -5.70 -18.94 -12.29
CA ASN A 19 -6.51 -18.42 -11.20
C ASN A 19 -7.83 -17.76 -11.66
N ALA A 20 -7.94 -17.33 -12.92
CA ALA A 20 -9.12 -16.64 -13.45
C ALA A 20 -10.11 -17.60 -14.14
N GLU A 21 -9.61 -18.66 -14.78
CA GLU A 21 -10.40 -19.53 -15.69
C GLU A 21 -10.49 -20.99 -15.22
N GLY A 22 -9.71 -21.41 -14.22
CA GLY A 22 -9.73 -22.79 -13.71
C GLY A 22 -10.87 -23.06 -12.71
N PRO A 23 -11.40 -24.31 -12.65
CA PRO A 23 -12.30 -24.72 -11.58
C PRO A 23 -11.63 -24.52 -10.22
N ASP A 24 -12.42 -24.20 -9.19
CA ASP A 24 -11.90 -24.16 -7.82
C ASP A 24 -11.38 -25.55 -7.46
N ASP A 25 -10.11 -25.64 -7.10
CA ASP A 25 -9.46 -26.87 -6.73
C ASP A 25 -10.04 -27.37 -5.39
N PRO A 26 -10.78 -28.50 -5.36
CA PRO A 26 -11.35 -29.02 -4.12
C PRO A 26 -10.28 -29.51 -3.13
N GLU A 27 -9.03 -29.64 -3.57
CA GLU A 27 -7.86 -29.98 -2.75
C GLU A 27 -6.96 -28.76 -2.49
N SER A 28 -7.44 -27.53 -2.71
CA SER A 28 -6.66 -26.33 -2.38
C SER A 28 -6.25 -26.38 -0.90
N GLU A 29 -4.96 -26.57 -0.64
CA GLU A 29 -4.39 -26.44 0.70
C GLU A 29 -4.66 -25.04 1.25
N ASP A 30 -4.70 -24.92 2.59
CA ASP A 30 -4.77 -23.64 3.26
C ASP A 30 -3.75 -22.65 2.65
N PRO A 31 -4.08 -21.35 2.55
CA PRO A 31 -3.21 -20.37 1.93
C PRO A 31 -1.78 -20.49 2.47
N ILE A 32 -0.83 -20.72 1.56
CA ILE A 32 0.60 -20.82 1.85
C ILE A 32 0.98 -19.68 2.79
N GLU A 33 1.58 -20.01 3.94
CA GLU A 33 2.05 -19.03 4.90
C GLU A 33 2.90 -17.98 4.16
N GLY A 34 2.36 -16.77 4.07
CA GLY A 34 2.90 -15.72 3.22
C GLY A 34 4.39 -15.54 3.45
N GLY A 35 5.16 -15.57 2.35
CA GLY A 35 6.57 -15.23 2.31
C GLY A 35 6.86 -13.86 2.96
N PRO A 36 8.13 -13.52 3.19
CA PRO A 36 8.59 -12.60 4.24
C PRO A 36 7.64 -11.42 4.45
N LYS A 37 6.92 -11.46 5.57
CA LYS A 37 5.99 -10.42 6.05
C LYS A 37 6.76 -9.11 6.29
N ILE A 38 6.85 -8.27 5.26
CA ILE A 38 7.25 -6.88 5.42
C ILE A 38 5.99 -6.10 5.78
N ALA A 39 5.56 -6.18 7.04
CA ALA A 39 4.55 -5.23 7.53
C ALA A 39 5.27 -3.89 7.73
N GLU A 40 5.14 -2.97 6.78
CA GLU A 40 5.65 -1.60 6.93
C GLU A 40 4.96 -1.00 8.17
N THR A 41 5.69 -0.92 9.28
CA THR A 41 5.38 0.07 10.31
C THR A 41 5.26 1.39 9.56
N PRO A 42 4.20 2.21 9.73
CA PRO A 42 4.19 3.52 9.11
C PRO A 42 5.53 4.17 9.47
N PRO A 43 6.39 4.49 8.49
CA PRO A 43 7.65 5.15 8.80
C PRO A 43 7.34 6.37 9.65
N GLU A 44 8.24 6.74 10.56
CA GLU A 44 8.10 8.05 11.21
C GLU A 44 8.03 9.09 10.10
N ASP A 45 6.86 9.70 9.96
CA ASP A 45 6.58 10.62 8.87
C ASP A 45 7.50 11.83 9.02
N VAL A 46 8.31 12.07 7.99
CA VAL A 46 9.15 13.26 7.95
C VAL A 46 8.25 14.46 7.66
N ALA A 47 8.25 15.44 8.57
CA ALA A 47 7.52 16.68 8.33
C ALA A 47 8.15 17.46 7.18
N SER A 48 7.35 18.14 6.36
CA SER A 48 7.87 18.87 5.19
C SER A 48 8.93 19.92 5.55
N GLN A 49 8.83 20.53 6.74
CA GLN A 49 9.81 21.48 7.26
C GLN A 49 11.20 20.85 7.50
N ASP A 50 11.25 19.54 7.73
CA ASP A 50 12.47 18.79 8.07
C ASP A 50 13.09 18.10 6.84
N LEU A 51 12.52 18.29 5.64
CA LEU A 51 12.96 17.63 4.40
C LEU A 51 14.47 17.77 4.14
N LEU A 52 15.02 18.99 4.24
CA LEU A 52 16.43 19.22 3.96
C LEU A 52 17.37 18.61 5.00
N SER A 53 16.93 18.47 6.26
CA SER A 53 17.69 17.79 7.31
C SER A 53 17.58 16.27 7.24
N ALA A 54 16.46 15.75 6.73
CA ALA A 54 16.26 14.31 6.56
C ALA A 54 17.05 13.73 5.37
N VAL A 55 17.30 14.54 4.33
CA VAL A 55 18.07 14.12 3.15
C VAL A 55 19.57 14.18 3.41
N LYS A 56 20.27 13.07 3.16
CA LYS A 56 21.74 13.02 3.18
C LYS A 56 22.31 13.65 1.92
N ILE A 57 22.84 14.86 2.05
CA ILE A 57 23.55 15.57 0.97
C ILE A 57 25.07 15.37 1.15
N SER A 58 25.77 14.97 0.09
CA SER A 58 27.22 14.72 0.12
C SER A 58 28.00 15.92 0.69
N PRO A 59 29.01 15.69 1.55
CA PRO A 59 29.89 16.76 2.04
C PRO A 59 30.80 17.32 0.94
N ASP A 60 31.04 16.58 -0.15
CA ASP A 60 32.01 16.94 -1.20
C ASP A 60 31.49 18.01 -2.19
N LEU A 61 30.27 18.50 -1.99
CA LEU A 61 29.68 19.55 -2.82
C LEU A 61 30.25 20.92 -2.45
N THR A 62 30.54 21.75 -3.46
CA THR A 62 30.79 23.17 -3.23
C THR A 62 29.52 23.85 -2.68
N ASP A 63 29.68 25.05 -2.12
CA ASP A 63 28.54 25.81 -1.59
C ASP A 63 27.50 26.10 -2.68
N GLU A 64 27.92 26.41 -3.90
CA GLU A 64 27.02 26.64 -5.03
C GLU A 64 26.26 25.36 -5.42
N GLN A 65 26.94 24.21 -5.45
CA GLN A 65 26.31 22.92 -5.76
C GLN A 65 25.32 22.50 -4.68
N ARG A 66 25.66 22.73 -3.40
CA ARG A 66 24.79 22.48 -2.25
C ARG A 66 23.52 23.31 -2.33
N VAL A 67 23.62 24.60 -2.65
CA VAL A 67 22.46 25.47 -2.83
C VAL A 67 21.61 24.99 -4.01
N ALA A 68 22.23 24.63 -5.14
CA ALA A 68 21.52 24.14 -6.32
C ALA A 68 20.73 22.85 -6.04
N ILE A 69 21.32 21.87 -5.34
CA ILE A 69 20.61 20.61 -5.04
C ILE A 69 19.51 20.81 -4.00
N GLN A 70 19.73 21.65 -2.98
CA GLN A 70 18.69 21.97 -1.99
C GLN A 70 17.47 22.64 -2.64
N LYS A 71 17.71 23.51 -3.64
CA LYS A 71 16.64 24.10 -4.43
C LYS A 71 15.84 23.04 -5.19
N VAL A 72 16.51 22.13 -5.89
CA VAL A 72 15.84 21.04 -6.61
C VAL A 72 15.03 20.14 -5.67
N ILE A 73 15.57 19.79 -4.50
CA ILE A 73 14.86 18.97 -3.50
C ILE A 73 13.58 19.68 -3.05
N LYS A 74 13.66 20.97 -2.71
CA LYS A 74 12.50 21.76 -2.29
C LYS A 74 11.46 21.92 -3.39
N GLU A 75 11.88 22.23 -4.62
CA GLU A 75 10.97 22.37 -5.76
C GLU A 75 10.23 21.06 -6.09
N ASN A 76 10.79 19.92 -5.69
CA ASN A 76 10.21 18.59 -5.90
C ASN A 76 9.76 17.93 -4.59
N GLU A 77 9.44 18.70 -3.54
CA GLU A 77 9.03 18.18 -2.23
C GLU A 77 7.83 17.21 -2.32
N ILE A 78 6.95 17.41 -3.31
CA ILE A 78 5.78 16.57 -3.54
C ILE A 78 6.12 15.11 -3.88
N ALA A 79 7.32 14.86 -4.42
CA ALA A 79 7.80 13.52 -4.78
C ALA A 79 8.23 12.68 -3.57
N PHE A 80 8.36 13.31 -2.39
CA PHE A 80 8.70 12.64 -1.14
C PHE A 80 7.42 12.33 -0.34
N GLY A 81 7.44 11.22 0.42
CA GLY A 81 6.39 10.86 1.38
C GLY A 81 6.54 11.69 2.66
N LEU A 82 6.07 12.94 2.61
CA LEU A 82 6.13 13.89 3.72
C LEU A 82 4.75 14.02 4.38
N ASP A 83 4.74 14.35 5.67
CA ASP A 83 3.53 14.63 6.46
C ASP A 83 2.48 13.49 6.40
N GLY A 84 2.92 12.24 6.27
CA GLY A 84 2.02 11.07 6.16
C GLY A 84 1.21 11.03 4.87
N ARG A 85 1.56 11.85 3.87
CA ARG A 85 0.85 11.92 2.59
C ARG A 85 1.10 10.67 1.76
N LEU A 86 0.01 10.03 1.34
CA LEU A 86 0.04 8.96 0.36
C LEU A 86 0.02 9.50 -1.07
N GLY A 87 0.65 8.76 -1.98
CA GLY A 87 0.52 9.02 -3.41
C GLY A 87 -0.89 8.68 -3.90
N GLN A 88 -1.42 9.51 -4.80
CA GLN A 88 -2.72 9.27 -5.43
C GLN A 88 -2.57 9.23 -6.95
N TYR A 89 -3.14 8.18 -7.56
CA TYR A 89 -3.27 8.05 -9.01
C TYR A 89 -4.76 7.96 -9.35
N ASP A 90 -5.25 8.86 -10.19
CA ASP A 90 -6.68 8.96 -10.53
C ASP A 90 -7.05 7.92 -11.60
N ASP A 91 -7.23 6.68 -11.14
CA ASP A 91 -7.70 5.59 -11.97
C ASP A 91 -8.56 4.62 -11.16
N ARG A 92 -9.43 3.90 -11.87
CA ARG A 92 -10.36 2.93 -11.28
C ARG A 92 -10.01 1.54 -11.77
N VAL A 93 -9.58 0.71 -10.83
CA VAL A 93 -9.29 -0.71 -11.10
C VAL A 93 -10.58 -1.53 -10.94
N VAL A 94 -10.92 -2.33 -11.95
CA VAL A 94 -12.02 -3.29 -11.89
C VAL A 94 -11.48 -4.69 -11.63
N ILE A 95 -11.87 -5.29 -10.51
CA ILE A 95 -11.54 -6.67 -10.19
C ILE A 95 -12.56 -7.59 -10.85
N LYS A 96 -12.11 -8.42 -11.81
CA LYS A 96 -12.97 -9.40 -12.47
C LYS A 96 -13.14 -10.63 -11.58
N LEU A 97 -14.39 -10.99 -11.32
CA LEU A 97 -14.72 -12.22 -10.58
C LEU A 97 -14.76 -13.42 -11.53
N LYS A 98 -14.53 -14.62 -10.98
CA LYS A 98 -14.81 -15.87 -11.67
C LYS A 98 -16.30 -15.97 -12.02
N PRO A 99 -16.68 -16.69 -13.10
CA PRO A 99 -18.07 -17.04 -13.34
C PRO A 99 -18.71 -17.68 -12.10
N ASP A 100 -19.96 -17.33 -11.80
CA ASP A 100 -20.76 -17.85 -10.69
C ASP A 100 -20.23 -17.59 -9.26
N ALA A 101 -19.23 -16.71 -9.10
CA ALA A 101 -18.75 -16.30 -7.79
C ALA A 101 -19.88 -15.72 -6.92
N LYS A 102 -20.00 -16.22 -5.68
CA LYS A 102 -20.99 -15.77 -4.70
C LYS A 102 -20.31 -15.06 -3.53
N PRO A 103 -20.96 -14.06 -2.92
CA PRO A 103 -20.42 -13.39 -1.75
C PRO A 103 -20.14 -14.34 -0.59
N VAL A 104 -19.04 -14.08 0.10
CA VAL A 104 -18.66 -14.75 1.35
C VAL A 104 -18.42 -13.70 2.43
N SER A 105 -19.06 -13.88 3.57
CA SER A 105 -18.89 -13.00 4.74
C SER A 105 -18.62 -13.83 5.98
N LEU A 106 -17.42 -13.67 6.55
CA LEU A 106 -16.98 -14.35 7.76
C LEU A 106 -17.01 -13.39 8.97
N PRO A 107 -17.32 -13.88 10.18
CA PRO A 107 -17.34 -13.04 11.38
C PRO A 107 -15.93 -12.57 11.76
N PRO A 108 -15.77 -11.37 12.34
CA PRO A 108 -14.47 -10.91 12.86
C PRO A 108 -13.92 -11.82 13.95
N PHE A 109 -12.59 -11.93 14.03
CA PHE A 109 -11.96 -12.65 15.14
C PHE A 109 -12.17 -11.94 16.48
N PRO A 110 -12.30 -12.68 17.60
CA PRO A 110 -12.27 -12.09 18.92
C PRO A 110 -10.95 -11.38 19.18
N LEU A 111 -11.01 -10.15 19.68
CA LEU A 111 -9.84 -9.33 20.00
C LEU A 111 -9.85 -8.96 21.49
N SER A 112 -8.68 -9.00 22.12
CA SER A 112 -8.48 -8.42 23.45
C SER A 112 -8.68 -6.90 23.40
N PRO A 113 -8.98 -6.22 24.54
CA PRO A 113 -9.10 -4.77 24.57
C PRO A 113 -7.86 -4.03 24.05
N ALA A 114 -6.66 -4.54 24.36
CA ALA A 114 -5.41 -3.96 23.88
C ALA A 114 -5.27 -4.07 22.35
N ASN A 115 -5.56 -5.24 21.79
CA ASN A 115 -5.54 -5.47 20.34
C ASN A 115 -6.57 -4.60 19.61
N ARG A 116 -7.78 -4.48 20.19
CA ARG A 116 -8.83 -3.61 19.65
C ARG A 116 -8.37 -2.17 19.57
N ALA A 117 -7.75 -1.63 20.62
CA ALA A 117 -7.24 -0.27 20.62
C ALA A 117 -6.16 -0.02 19.54
N VAL A 118 -5.34 -1.02 19.21
CA VAL A 118 -4.37 -0.92 18.10
C VAL A 118 -5.09 -0.91 16.75
N MET A 119 -6.05 -1.81 16.56
CA MET A 119 -6.84 -1.88 15.33
C MET A 119 -7.64 -0.60 15.09
N ASP A 120 -8.29 -0.06 16.11
CA ASP A 120 -9.10 1.16 16.02
C ASP A 120 -8.23 2.36 15.59
N LYS A 121 -7.03 2.52 16.17
CA LYS A 121 -6.07 3.57 15.76
C LYS A 121 -5.66 3.44 14.28
N GLN A 122 -5.47 2.23 13.79
CA GLN A 122 -5.11 2.00 12.39
C GLN A 122 -6.28 2.33 11.46
N ILE A 123 -7.49 1.94 11.84
CA ILE A 123 -8.73 2.27 11.11
C ILE A 123 -8.90 3.79 11.04
N ASP A 124 -8.76 4.50 12.16
CA ASP A 124 -8.87 5.97 12.21
C ASP A 124 -7.87 6.65 11.28
N SER A 125 -6.61 6.19 11.29
CA SER A 125 -5.57 6.68 10.39
C SER A 125 -5.92 6.45 8.92
N TRP A 126 -6.37 5.25 8.55
CA TRP A 126 -6.76 4.95 7.17
C TRP A 126 -8.01 5.70 6.71
N LEU A 127 -8.97 5.95 7.60
CA LEU A 127 -10.13 6.80 7.31
C LEU A 127 -9.70 8.25 7.08
N ALA A 128 -8.81 8.80 7.91
CA ALA A 128 -8.27 10.15 7.74
C ALA A 128 -7.50 10.31 6.42
N LEU A 129 -6.73 9.28 6.04
CA LEU A 129 -5.99 9.20 4.78
C LEU A 129 -6.87 8.83 3.57
N LYS A 130 -8.16 8.55 3.76
CA LYS A 130 -9.12 8.11 2.73
C LYS A 130 -8.66 6.85 1.97
N VAL A 131 -7.92 5.98 2.65
CA VAL A 131 -7.53 4.65 2.15
C VAL A 131 -8.70 3.68 2.21
N ILE A 132 -9.56 3.84 3.22
CA ILE A 132 -10.79 3.05 3.41
C ILE A 132 -11.98 3.98 3.61
N GLU A 133 -13.18 3.41 3.47
CA GLU A 133 -14.45 4.07 3.75
C GLU A 133 -15.46 3.09 4.35
N PRO A 134 -16.48 3.57 5.10
CA PRO A 134 -17.59 2.73 5.52
C PRO A 134 -18.31 2.09 4.32
N SER A 135 -18.69 0.82 4.45
CA SER A 135 -19.36 0.06 3.39
C SER A 135 -20.34 -0.94 3.97
N GLU A 136 -21.46 -1.15 3.27
CA GLU A 136 -22.42 -2.23 3.50
C GLU A 136 -22.24 -3.27 2.40
N SER A 137 -21.43 -4.30 2.66
CA SER A 137 -21.02 -5.28 1.66
C SER A 137 -21.50 -6.69 2.03
N PRO A 138 -21.97 -7.51 1.07
CA PRO A 138 -22.21 -8.93 1.30
C PRO A 138 -20.90 -9.73 1.36
N TRP A 139 -19.76 -9.11 1.03
CA TRP A 139 -18.41 -9.66 1.16
C TRP A 139 -17.76 -9.15 2.44
N GLY A 140 -17.20 -10.05 3.24
CA GLY A 140 -16.52 -9.72 4.49
C GLY A 140 -15.44 -10.73 4.85
N ALA A 141 -14.24 -10.25 5.15
CA ALA A 141 -13.11 -11.06 5.61
C ALA A 141 -12.63 -10.56 6.99
N PRO A 142 -12.24 -11.45 7.91
CA PRO A 142 -11.81 -11.06 9.24
C PRO A 142 -10.38 -10.49 9.18
N ALA A 143 -10.15 -9.38 9.87
CA ALA A 143 -8.81 -8.83 10.07
C ALA A 143 -8.14 -9.44 11.30
N PHE A 144 -6.81 -9.54 11.28
CA PHE A 144 -6.00 -9.99 12.40
C PHE A 144 -4.75 -9.13 12.56
N ILE A 145 -4.18 -9.14 13.76
CA ILE A 145 -2.97 -8.38 14.10
C ILE A 145 -1.76 -9.30 13.99
N THR A 146 -0.70 -8.80 13.36
CA THR A 146 0.60 -9.44 13.32
C THR A 146 1.64 -8.53 13.94
N TYR A 147 2.54 -9.10 14.75
CA TYR A 147 3.68 -8.39 15.32
C TYR A 147 4.94 -8.68 14.50
N ARG A 148 5.77 -7.67 14.26
CA ARG A 148 7.14 -7.86 13.75
C ARG A 148 8.10 -7.93 14.93
N ASN A 149 9.17 -8.71 14.77
CA ASN A 149 10.29 -8.70 15.71
C ASN A 149 11.33 -7.67 15.27
N ASP A 150 11.86 -6.90 16.22
CA ASP A 150 12.92 -5.90 16.01
C ASP A 150 14.32 -6.54 15.88
N LYS A 151 14.48 -7.49 14.95
CA LYS A 151 15.80 -8.04 14.59
C LYS A 151 16.33 -7.40 13.32
#